data_AF-A0A7J8XAU0-F1
#
_entry.id   AF-A0A7J8XAU0-F1
#
_cell.length_a   1.000
_cell.length_b   1.000
_cell.length_c   1.000
_cell.angle_alpha   90.00
_cell.angle_beta   90.00
_cell.angle_gamma   90.00
#
_symmetry.space_group_name_H-M   'P 1'
#
loop_
_entity.id
_entity.type
_entity.pdbx_description
1 polymer ?
#
loop_
_entity_poly.entity_id
_entity_poly.type
_entity_poly.pdbx_seq_one_letter_code
_entity_poly.pdbx_strand_id
1 'polypeptide(L)'
;MAQTISYITGSQLLPLKRLPNIAIIDVRDDERSYDGHIAGSLHYASGTFTDKISNLIQDVKGKDTLVFHCALSQVRGPTCARRLVYHLEELKEDTGIKNILVLERGFNGWEASGRPVCRCTDIPCKGESA
;
A
#
# COMPACT_ATOMS: atom_id res chain seq x y z
N MET A 1 19.56 -1.36 -9.34
CA MET A 1 19.39 -2.41 -8.31
C MET A 1 17.98 -2.95 -8.49
N ALA A 2 17.82 -4.24 -8.79
CA ALA A 2 16.48 -4.81 -9.02
C ALA A 2 15.66 -4.68 -7.73
N GLN A 3 14.59 -3.89 -7.76
CA GLN A 3 13.67 -3.78 -6.63
C GLN A 3 12.95 -5.12 -6.47
N THR A 4 13.16 -5.79 -5.35
CA THR A 4 12.57 -7.10 -5.09
C THR A 4 11.22 -6.93 -4.39
N ILE A 5 10.20 -7.59 -4.92
CA ILE A 5 8.87 -7.62 -4.29
C ILE A 5 8.87 -8.75 -3.27
N SER A 6 8.65 -8.41 -2.00
CA SER A 6 8.53 -9.39 -0.91
C SER A 6 7.10 -9.46 -0.38
N TYR A 7 6.74 -10.57 0.24
CA TYR A 7 5.42 -10.76 0.85
C TYR A 7 5.52 -10.66 2.37
N ILE A 8 4.56 -9.99 3.00
CA ILE A 8 4.50 -9.85 4.46
C ILE A 8 3.11 -10.18 4.98
N THR A 9 3.05 -10.67 6.20
CA THR A 9 1.76 -10.93 6.88
C THR A 9 1.25 -9.69 7.62
N GLY A 10 -0.05 -9.64 7.91
CA GLY A 10 -0.64 -8.56 8.73
C GLY A 10 0.03 -8.41 10.11
N SER A 11 0.54 -9.50 10.68
CA SER A 11 1.34 -9.48 11.92
C SER A 11 2.63 -8.68 11.79
N GLN A 12 3.33 -8.81 10.66
CA GLN A 12 4.57 -8.09 10.41
C GLN A 12 4.30 -6.62 10.03
N LEU A 13 3.17 -6.34 9.39
CA LEU A 13 2.81 -4.96 9.03
C LEU A 13 2.52 -4.08 10.26
N LEU A 14 2.02 -4.64 11.36
CA LEU A 14 1.64 -3.87 12.54
C LEU A 14 2.81 -3.06 13.17
N PRO A 15 3.97 -3.66 13.48
CA PRO A 15 5.13 -2.89 13.95
C PRO A 15 5.72 -2.00 12.86
N LEU A 16 5.69 -2.44 11.60
CA LEU A 16 6.23 -1.67 10.47
C LEU A 16 5.45 -0.37 10.23
N LYS A 17 4.12 -0.41 10.30
CA LYS A 17 3.22 0.75 10.14
C LYS A 17 3.56 1.92 11.08
N ARG A 18 4.14 1.63 12.25
CA ARG A 18 4.52 2.66 13.24
C ARG A 18 5.74 3.48 12.80
N LEU A 19 6.50 3.01 11.81
CA LEU A 19 7.68 3.72 11.33
C LEU A 19 7.27 4.85 10.38
N PRO A 20 7.91 6.03 10.46
CA PRO A 20 7.56 7.16 9.61
C PRO A 20 8.01 6.98 8.15
N ASN A 21 8.89 6.00 7.88
CA ASN A 21 9.47 5.74 6.56
C ASN A 21 8.67 4.73 5.72
N ILE A 22 7.55 4.21 6.24
CA ILE A 22 6.65 3.32 5.50
C ILE A 22 5.44 4.07 4.94
N ALA A 23 4.96 3.59 3.80
CA ALA A 23 3.62 3.93 3.30
C ALA A 23 2.87 2.65 2.91
N ILE A 24 1.57 2.63 3.22
CA ILE A 24 0.66 1.53 2.92
C ILE A 24 -0.23 1.98 1.77
N ILE A 25 -0.27 1.19 0.71
CA ILE A 25 -0.99 1.49 -0.54
C ILE A 25 -2.13 0.49 -0.67
N ASP A 26 -3.34 1.00 -0.61
CA ASP A 26 -4.56 0.27 -0.87
C ASP A 26 -4.92 0.41 -2.35
N VAL A 27 -4.90 -0.70 -3.09
CA VAL A 27 -5.25 -0.73 -4.51
C VAL A 27 -6.65 -1.27 -4.81
N ARG A 28 -7.49 -1.39 -3.78
CA ARG A 28 -8.92 -1.70 -3.96
C ARG A 28 -9.60 -0.54 -4.67
N ASP A 29 -10.68 -0.84 -5.38
CA ASP A 29 -11.51 0.17 -6.03
C ASP A 29 -12.54 0.70 -5.00
N ASP A 30 -13.83 0.73 -5.34
CA ASP A 30 -14.87 1.39 -4.52
C ASP A 30 -15.21 0.63 -3.22
N GLU A 31 -14.88 -0.66 -3.18
CA GLU A 31 -15.12 -1.56 -2.04
C GLU A 31 -14.50 -1.03 -0.73
N ARG A 32 -13.40 -0.27 -0.84
CA ARG A 32 -12.68 0.33 0.30
C ARG A 32 -13.58 1.21 1.18
N SER A 33 -14.54 1.90 0.57
CA SER A 33 -15.42 2.84 1.28
C SER A 33 -16.44 2.15 2.18
N TYR A 34 -16.79 0.89 1.89
CA TYR A 34 -17.81 0.14 2.63
C TYR A 34 -17.20 -0.78 3.69
N ASP A 35 -16.11 -1.48 3.35
CA ASP A 35 -15.49 -2.45 4.26
C ASP A 35 -14.56 -1.78 5.30
N GLY A 36 -14.15 -0.55 5.04
CA GLY A 36 -13.08 0.12 5.77
C GLY A 36 -11.71 -0.21 5.17
N HIS A 37 -10.68 0.39 5.77
CA HIS A 37 -9.31 0.33 5.28
C HIS A 37 -8.30 0.34 6.43
N ILE A 38 -7.04 0.03 6.11
CA ILE A 38 -5.97 0.12 7.10
C ILE A 38 -5.72 1.60 7.39
N ALA A 39 -5.84 2.00 8.66
CA ALA A 39 -5.64 3.40 9.04
C ALA A 39 -4.30 3.96 8.50
N GLY A 40 -4.32 5.17 7.93
CA GLY A 40 -3.14 5.78 7.31
C GLY A 40 -2.73 5.19 5.95
N SER A 41 -3.53 4.30 5.35
CA SER A 41 -3.28 3.84 3.98
C SER A 41 -3.67 4.89 2.95
N LEU A 42 -2.85 4.99 1.89
CA LEU A 42 -3.13 5.79 0.70
C LEU A 42 -3.91 4.95 -0.31
N HIS A 43 -4.88 5.57 -0.97
CA HIS A 43 -5.78 4.86 -1.89
C HIS A 43 -5.44 5.13 -3.35
N TYR A 44 -5.04 4.07 -4.05
CA TYR A 44 -4.73 4.10 -5.48
C TYR A 44 -5.37 2.91 -6.17
N ALA A 45 -6.65 3.07 -6.55
CA ALA A 45 -7.44 2.08 -7.26
C ALA A 45 -6.70 1.47 -8.46
N SER A 46 -6.72 0.14 -8.55
CA SER A 46 -5.96 -0.62 -9.57
C SER A 46 -6.30 -0.22 -11.01
N GLY A 47 -7.56 0.17 -11.27
CA GLY A 47 -8.03 0.59 -12.59
C GLY A 47 -7.43 1.92 -13.07
N THR A 48 -7.08 2.83 -12.15
CA THR A 48 -6.45 4.14 -12.44
C THR A 48 -5.01 4.21 -11.94
N PHE A 49 -4.44 3.06 -11.57
CA PHE A 49 -3.13 3.01 -10.93
C PHE A 49 -2.06 3.57 -11.85
N THR A 50 -2.04 3.16 -13.11
CA THR A 50 -1.01 3.57 -14.09
C THR A 50 -0.92 5.09 -14.23
N ASP A 51 -2.05 5.78 -14.35
CA ASP A 51 -2.11 7.24 -14.45
C ASP A 51 -1.72 7.95 -13.15
N LYS A 52 -1.93 7.28 -12.01
CA LYS A 52 -1.65 7.82 -10.67
C LYS A 52 -0.30 7.38 -10.09
N ILE A 53 0.47 6.53 -10.77
CA ILE A 53 1.79 6.08 -10.28
C ILE A 53 2.70 7.29 -10.00
N SER A 54 2.71 8.28 -10.89
CA SER A 54 3.55 9.47 -10.71
C SER A 54 3.15 10.28 -9.47
N ASN A 55 1.84 10.38 -9.19
CA ASN A 55 1.33 11.03 -7.98
C ASN A 55 1.70 10.22 -6.73
N LEU A 56 1.57 8.88 -6.79
CA LEU A 56 1.99 7.99 -5.71
C LEU A 56 3.47 8.21 -5.37
N ILE A 57 4.35 8.27 -6.38
CA ILE A 57 5.78 8.49 -6.17
C ILE A 57 6.05 9.84 -5.48
N GLN A 58 5.30 10.87 -5.83
CA GLN A 58 5.39 12.17 -5.15
C GLN A 58 4.90 12.12 -3.71
N ASP A 59 3.78 11.45 -3.44
CA ASP A 59 3.19 11.32 -2.10
C ASP A 59 4.06 10.45 -1.16
N VAL A 60 4.77 9.46 -1.72
CA VAL A 60 5.68 8.60 -0.96
C VAL A 60 7.14 9.04 -1.05
N LYS A 61 7.38 10.24 -1.57
CA LYS A 61 8.74 10.80 -1.66
C LYS A 61 9.34 10.93 -0.26
N GLY A 62 10.49 10.29 -0.05
CA GLY A 62 11.16 10.22 1.26
C GLY A 62 10.76 9.01 2.12
N LYS A 63 9.86 8.14 1.63
CA LYS A 63 9.59 6.82 2.20
C LYS A 63 10.51 5.79 1.54
N ASP A 64 11.11 4.91 2.34
CA ASP A 64 11.96 3.83 1.81
C ASP A 64 11.23 2.50 1.62
N THR A 65 10.07 2.32 2.28
CA THR A 65 9.33 1.06 2.27
C THR A 65 7.87 1.30 1.86
N LEU A 66 7.39 0.56 0.86
CA LEU A 66 6.02 0.61 0.36
C LEU A 66 5.34 -0.74 0.55
N VAL A 67 4.12 -0.75 1.06
CA VAL A 67 3.33 -1.96 1.27
C VAL A 67 2.05 -1.91 0.46
N PHE A 68 1.95 -2.74 -0.56
CA PHE A 68 0.75 -2.87 -1.40
C PHE A 68 -0.21 -3.91 -0.83
N HIS A 69 -1.50 -3.59 -0.82
CA HIS A 69 -2.53 -4.58 -0.52
C HIS A 69 -3.78 -4.37 -1.38
N CYS A 70 -4.54 -5.45 -1.61
CA CYS A 70 -5.90 -5.34 -2.14
C CYS A 70 -6.90 -6.07 -1.22
N ALA A 71 -8.00 -6.60 -1.74
CA ALA A 71 -8.96 -7.38 -0.93
C ALA A 71 -8.35 -8.71 -0.45
N LEU A 72 -7.77 -9.49 -1.37
CA LEU A 72 -7.13 -10.79 -1.10
C LEU A 72 -5.60 -10.77 -1.35
N SER A 73 -5.08 -9.70 -1.97
CA SER A 73 -3.69 -9.56 -2.45
C SER A 73 -3.20 -10.65 -3.40
N GLN A 74 -4.10 -11.33 -4.12
CA GLN A 74 -3.74 -12.43 -5.04
C GLN A 74 -3.50 -11.97 -6.48
N VAL A 75 -4.13 -10.88 -6.93
CA VAL A 75 -4.07 -10.41 -8.32
C VAL A 75 -3.72 -8.93 -8.38
N ARG A 76 -4.62 -8.04 -7.94
CA ARG A 76 -4.45 -6.58 -8.03
C ARG A 76 -3.19 -6.07 -7.31
N GLY A 77 -2.91 -6.54 -6.09
CA GLY A 77 -1.76 -6.11 -5.28
C GLY A 77 -0.40 -6.36 -5.96
N PRO A 78 -0.07 -7.61 -6.31
CA PRO A 78 1.17 -7.93 -7.02
C PRO A 78 1.30 -7.23 -8.37
N THR A 79 0.21 -7.09 -9.13
CA THR A 79 0.24 -6.39 -10.43
C THR A 79 0.59 -4.91 -10.26
N CYS A 80 0.01 -4.21 -9.29
CA CYS A 80 0.31 -2.79 -9.05
C CYS A 80 1.75 -2.61 -8.54
N ALA A 81 2.21 -3.47 -7.63
CA ALA A 81 3.59 -3.46 -7.17
C ALA A 81 4.59 -3.63 -8.33
N ARG A 82 4.34 -4.56 -9.25
CA ARG A 82 5.18 -4.75 -10.46
C ARG A 82 5.15 -3.54 -11.39
N ARG A 83 3.97 -2.93 -11.60
CA ARG A 83 3.86 -1.70 -12.41
C ARG A 83 4.66 -0.55 -11.81
N LEU A 84 4.63 -0.40 -10.49
CA LEU A 84 5.45 0.60 -9.81
C LEU A 84 6.94 0.34 -10.05
N VAL A 85 7.41 -0.90 -9.84
CA VAL A 85 8.83 -1.26 -10.08
C VAL A 85 9.25 -0.88 -11.50
N TYR A 86 8.45 -1.25 -12.50
CA TYR A 86 8.74 -0.93 -13.90
C TYR A 86 8.84 0.59 -14.13
N HIS A 87 7.91 1.36 -13.58
CA HIS A 87 7.92 2.81 -13.72
C HIS A 87 9.10 3.47 -12.99
N LEU A 88 9.52 2.93 -11.83
CA LEU A 88 10.71 3.38 -11.11
C LEU A 88 11.99 3.09 -11.90
N GLU A 89 12.07 1.94 -12.56
CA GLU A 89 13.18 1.60 -13.46
C GLU A 89 13.23 2.54 -14.68
N GLU A 90 12.09 2.92 -15.24
CA GLU A 90 12.00 3.88 -16.36
C GLU A 90 12.44 5.30 -15.96
N LEU A 91 12.01 5.78 -14.79
CA LEU A 91 12.34 7.12 -14.31
C LEU A 91 13.84 7.31 -14.04
N LYS A 92 14.60 6.23 -13.81
CA LYS A 92 16.04 6.25 -13.45
C LYS A 92 16.40 7.21 -12.29
N GLU A 93 15.40 7.65 -11.53
CA GLU A 93 15.55 8.53 -10.38
C GLU A 93 15.62 7.70 -9.11
N ASP A 94 16.55 8.06 -8.22
CA ASP A 94 16.59 7.50 -6.87
C ASP A 94 15.43 8.12 -6.07
N THR A 95 14.28 7.47 -6.16
CA THR A 95 13.08 7.85 -5.39
C THR A 95 13.23 7.56 -3.89
N GLY A 96 14.35 6.96 -3.46
CA GLY A 96 14.61 6.52 -2.09
C GLY A 96 13.88 5.23 -1.70
N ILE A 97 13.02 4.70 -2.58
CA ILE A 97 12.26 3.46 -2.35
C ILE A 97 13.20 2.27 -2.46
N LYS A 98 13.42 1.59 -1.33
CA LYS A 98 14.29 0.42 -1.22
C LYS A 98 13.51 -0.88 -1.20
N ASN A 99 12.37 -0.89 -0.50
CA ASN A 99 11.60 -2.10 -0.24
C ASN A 99 10.18 -1.96 -0.75
N ILE A 100 9.76 -2.89 -1.61
CA ILE A 100 8.37 -3.01 -2.07
C ILE A 100 7.81 -4.32 -1.54
N LEU A 101 6.80 -4.22 -0.71
CA LEU A 101 6.19 -5.32 0.02
C LEU A 101 4.74 -5.49 -0.43
N VAL A 102 4.23 -6.71 -0.39
CA VAL A 102 2.82 -7.04 -0.63
C VAL A 102 2.26 -7.70 0.62
N LEU A 103 1.14 -7.16 1.12
CA LEU A 103 0.45 -7.71 2.28
C LEU A 103 -0.29 -8.99 1.88
N GLU A 104 0.15 -10.13 2.38
CA GLU A 104 -0.50 -11.42 2.20
C GLU A 104 -1.90 -11.43 2.79
N ARG A 105 -2.82 -12.11 2.10
CA ARG A 105 -4.25 -12.21 2.44
C ARG A 105 -5.03 -10.88 2.38
N GLY A 106 -4.38 -9.78 2.00
CA GLY A 106 -5.01 -8.48 1.77
C GLY A 106 -5.78 -7.94 2.97
N PHE A 107 -6.77 -7.11 2.68
CA PHE A 107 -7.66 -6.53 3.69
C PHE A 107 -8.47 -7.59 4.44
N ASN A 108 -8.95 -8.63 3.75
CA ASN A 108 -9.74 -9.69 4.38
C ASN A 108 -8.94 -10.42 5.46
N GLY A 109 -7.66 -10.71 5.20
CA GLY A 109 -6.79 -11.32 6.20
C GLY A 109 -6.48 -10.38 7.37
N TRP A 110 -6.41 -9.08 7.12
CA TRP A 110 -6.24 -8.07 8.16
C TRP A 110 -7.47 -8.00 9.07
N GLU A 111 -8.67 -7.87 8.50
CA GLU A 111 -9.93 -7.83 9.24
C GLU A 111 -10.20 -9.15 9.98
N ALA A 112 -10.02 -10.30 9.32
CA ALA A 112 -10.19 -11.61 9.95
C ALA A 112 -9.21 -11.85 11.12
N SER A 113 -8.08 -11.16 11.14
CA SER A 113 -7.14 -11.19 12.28
C SER A 113 -7.59 -10.33 13.47
N GLY A 114 -8.75 -9.66 13.40
CA GLY A 114 -9.24 -8.74 14.43
C GLY A 114 -8.39 -7.48 14.57
N ARG A 115 -7.69 -7.06 13.51
CA ARG A 115 -6.79 -5.90 13.54
C ARG A 115 -7.55 -4.59 13.37
N PRO A 116 -7.00 -3.46 13.84
CA PRO A 116 -7.67 -2.17 13.75
C PRO A 116 -7.90 -1.76 12.29
N VAL A 117 -9.15 -1.47 11.95
CA VAL A 117 -9.58 -0.95 10.64
C VAL A 117 -10.21 0.44 10.83
N CYS A 118 -9.91 1.39 9.95
CA CYS A 118 -10.61 2.68 9.89
C CYS A 118 -11.78 2.56 8.92
N ARG A 119 -12.93 3.11 9.31
CA ARG A 119 -14.09 3.31 8.41
C ARG A 119 -14.34 4.78 8.11
N CYS A 120 -13.34 5.62 8.38
CA CYS A 120 -13.38 7.03 8.07
C CYS A 120 -13.55 7.24 6.55
N THR A 121 -14.43 8.16 6.17
CA THR A 121 -14.63 8.59 4.78
C THR A 121 -13.76 9.79 4.41
N ASP A 122 -13.05 10.38 5.38
CA ASP A 122 -12.15 11.51 5.18
C ASP A 122 -10.88 11.14 4.39
N ILE A 123 -10.50 12.03 3.46
CA ILE A 123 -9.25 11.95 2.69
C ILE A 123 -8.41 13.18 3.05
N PRO A 124 -7.23 13.04 3.69
CA PRO A 124 -6.60 11.81 4.15
C PRO A 124 -7.21 11.25 5.45
N CYS A 125 -7.16 9.92 5.59
CA CYS A 125 -7.58 9.18 6.78
C CYS A 125 -6.88 9.73 8.05
N LYS A 126 -7.64 10.37 8.95
CA LYS A 126 -7.17 10.85 10.26
C LYS A 126 -7.01 9.73 11.29
N GLY A 127 -6.90 8.48 10.86
CA GLY A 127 -6.81 7.30 11.72
C GLY A 127 -5.48 7.24 12.48
N GLU A 128 -5.31 8.13 13.45
CA GLU A 128 -4.34 7.98 14.53
C GLU A 128 -4.72 6.76 15.36
N SER A 129 -3.78 5.82 15.38
CA SER A 129 -3.37 5.00 16.51
C SER A 129 -4.18 5.22 17.80
N ALA A 130 -5.08 4.29 18.10
CA ALA A 130 -5.29 3.89 19.49
C ALA A 130 -4.48 2.61 19.74
#